data_AF-A0A352Q8P6-F1
#
_entry.id   AF-A0A352Q8P6-F1
#
_cell.length_a   1.000
_cell.length_b   1.000
_cell.length_c   1.000
_cell.angle_alpha   90.00
_cell.angle_beta   90.00
_cell.angle_gamma   90.00
#
_symmetry.space_group_name_H-M   'P 1'
#
loop_
_entity.id
_entity.type
_entity.pdbx_description
1 polymer ?
#
loop_
_entity_poly.entity_id
_entity_poly.type
_entity_poly.pdbx_seq_one_letter_code
_entity_poly.pdbx_strand_id
1 'polypeptide(L)' 'VDGDVTVKRLKRTRSRYILQLLPENLHYDPIEVDLREQEFAIEGLYVGVIRTRRS' A
#
# COMPACT_ATOMS: atom_id res chain seq x y z
N VAL A 1 -5.64 -12.03 8.77
CA VAL A 1 -4.70 -11.44 9.76
C VAL A 1 -4.99 -9.97 9.72
N ASP A 2 -5.65 -9.43 10.74
CA ASP A 2 -5.75 -7.99 10.92
C ASP A 2 -4.38 -7.49 11.41
N GLY A 3 -3.81 -6.47 10.76
CA GLY A 3 -2.57 -5.82 11.19
C GLY A 3 -1.37 -5.89 10.25
N ASP A 4 -1.53 -6.33 9.00
CA ASP A 4 -0.43 -6.29 8.03
C ASP A 4 -0.12 -4.85 7.59
N VAL A 5 1.12 -4.40 7.83
CA VAL A 5 1.62 -3.10 7.40
C VAL A 5 2.38 -3.26 6.07
N THR A 6 2.07 -2.40 5.09
CA THR A 6 2.72 -2.42 3.78
C THR A 6 3.05 -1.02 3.27
N VAL A 7 4.14 -0.90 2.50
CA VAL A 7 4.45 0.28 1.70
C VAL A 7 4.16 -0.03 0.23
N LYS A 8 3.26 0.74 -0.38
CA LYS A 8 2.84 0.65 -1.78
C LYS A 8 2.46 2.04 -2.28
N ARG A 9 2.36 2.22 -3.60
CA ARG A 9 1.76 3.44 -4.16
C ARG A 9 0.24 3.33 -4.04
N LEU A 10 -0.36 4.25 -3.29
CA LEU A 10 -1.81 4.35 -3.19
C LEU A 10 -2.41 4.90 -4.49
N LYS A 11 -3.41 4.22 -5.04
CA LYS A 11 -4.23 4.69 -6.16
C LYS A 11 -5.71 4.61 -5.79
N ARG A 12 -6.40 5.76 -5.90
CA ARG A 12 -7.86 5.81 -5.82
C ARG A 12 -8.46 5.41 -7.15
N THR A 13 -9.52 4.59 -7.11
CA THR A 13 -10.27 4.21 -8.31
C THR A 13 -11.43 5.18 -8.55
N ARG A 14 -12.26 4.90 -9.57
CA ARG A 14 -13.54 5.62 -9.76
C ARG A 14 -14.56 5.28 -8.66
N SER A 15 -14.43 4.11 -8.03
CA SER A 15 -15.24 3.75 -6.87
C SER A 15 -14.67 4.40 -5.63
N ARG A 16 -15.55 4.95 -4.78
CA ARG A 16 -15.17 5.57 -3.51
C ARG A 16 -14.70 4.56 -2.46
N TYR A 17 -15.07 3.29 -2.65
CA TYR A 17 -14.84 2.21 -1.68
C TYR A 17 -13.69 1.29 -2.08
N ILE A 18 -13.25 1.35 -3.35
CA ILE A 18 -12.19 0.48 -3.85
C ILE A 18 -10.90 1.28 -3.99
N LEU A 19 -9.89 0.87 -3.23
CA LEU A 19 -8.51 1.36 -3.33
C LEU A 19 -7.63 0.30 -3.99
N GLN A 20 -6.58 0.75 -4.67
CA GLN A 20 -5.51 -0.11 -5.17
C GLN A 20 -4.18 0.28 -4.52
N LEU A 21 -3.48 -0.71 -3.98
CA LEU A 21 -2.10 -0.58 -3.50
C LEU A 21 -1.17 -1.15 -4.58
N LEU A 22 -0.58 -0.28 -5.39
CA LEU A 22 0.24 -0.66 -6.52
C LEU A 22 1.67 -0.99 -6.10
N PRO A 23 2.25 -2.10 -6.60
CA PRO A 23 3.67 -2.37 -6.45
C PRO A 23 4.51 -1.56 -7.45
N GLU A 24 5.77 -1.31 -7.10
CA GLU A 24 6.79 -0.77 -8.01
C GLU A 24 7.71 -1.89 -8.54
N ASN A 25 7.16 -3.09 -8.68
CA ASN A 25 7.85 -4.28 -9.17
C ASN A 25 6.87 -5.08 -10.05
N LEU A 26 7.27 -5.37 -11.30
CA LEU A 26 6.44 -6.04 -12.31
C LEU A 26 6.08 -7.49 -11.97
N HIS A 27 6.77 -8.09 -11.00
CA HIS A 27 6.50 -9.47 -10.56
C HIS A 27 5.36 -9.57 -9.54
N TYR A 28 4.76 -8.46 -9.15
CA TYR A 28 3.70 -8.41 -8.15
C TYR A 28 2.45 -7.75 -8.73
N ASP A 29 1.30 -8.28 -8.36
CA ASP A 29 0.01 -7.70 -8.71
C ASP A 29 -0.40 -6.59 -7.73
N PRO A 30 -1.24 -5.64 -8.16
CA PRO A 30 -1.93 -4.72 -7.27
C PRO A 30 -2.74 -5.45 -6.20
N ILE A 31 -2.74 -4.90 -4.98
CA ILE A 31 -3.66 -5.34 -3.93
C ILE A 31 -4.91 -4.46 -4.00
N GLU A 32 -6.09 -5.08 -4.08
CA GLU A 32 -7.38 -4.40 -4.01
C GLU A 32 -7.91 -4.41 -2.58
N VAL A 33 -8.35 -3.24 -2.11
CA VAL A 33 -8.92 -3.05 -0.78
C VAL A 33 -10.33 -2.48 -0.93
N ASP A 34 -11.33 -3.22 -0.44
CA ASP A 34 -12.71 -2.73 -0.29
C ASP A 34 -12.91 -2.21 1.14
N LEU A 35 -13.05 -0.90 1.26
CA LEU A 35 -13.23 -0.18 2.52
C LEU A 35 -14.54 -0.50 3.26
N ARG A 36 -15.44 -1.26 2.63
CA ARG A 36 -16.68 -1.74 3.26
C ARG A 36 -16.50 -3.07 3.98
N GLU A 37 -15.46 -3.81 3.61
CA GLU A 37 -15.21 -5.17 4.09
C GLU A 37 -13.98 -5.25 4.98
N GLN A 38 -13.05 -4.30 4.84
CA GLN A 38 -11.74 -4.31 5.49
C GLN A 38 -11.45 -2.97 6.17
N GLU A 39 -10.93 -3.03 7.40
CA GLU A 39 -10.34 -1.85 8.04
C GLU A 39 -9.08 -1.43 7.30
N PHE A 40 -8.93 -0.12 7.05
CA PHE A 40 -7.78 0.43 6.32
C PHE A 40 -7.37 1.77 6.90
N ALA A 41 -6.09 1.91 7.19
CA ALA A 41 -5.49 3.15 7.69
C ALA A 41 -4.24 3.50 6.88
N ILE A 42 -4.01 4.80 6.70
CA ILE A 42 -2.74 5.33 6.17
C ILE A 42 -1.89 5.74 7.37
N GLU A 43 -0.88 4.94 7.68
CA GLU A 43 0.02 5.17 8.84
C GLU A 43 1.02 6.31 8.62
N GLY A 44 1.31 6.65 7.36
CA GLY A 44 2.28 7.71 7.07
C GLY A 44 2.49 7.96 5.58
N LEU A 45 3.24 9.03 5.30
CA LEU A 45 3.65 9.41 3.94
C LEU A 45 5.13 9.03 3.73
N TYR A 46 5.41 8.33 2.62
CA TYR A 46 6.77 8.06 2.22
C TYR A 46 7.50 9.36 1.83
N VAL A 47 8.63 9.65 2.46
CA VAL A 47 9.43 10.87 2.21
C VAL A 47 10.87 10.60 1.79
N GLY A 48 11.30 9.33 1.77
CA GLY A 48 12.65 8.95 1.40
C GLY A 48 13.05 7.61 2.00
N VAL A 49 14.24 7.14 1.62
CA VAL A 49 14.81 5.89 2.13
C VAL A 49 16.22 6.13 2.65
N ILE A 50 16.52 5.55 3.81
CA ILE A 50 17.89 5.46 4.34
C ILE A 50 18.40 4.07 3.98
N ARG A 51 19.49 4.01 3.22
CA ARG A 51 20.20 2.75 2.92
C ARG A 51 21.53 2.74 3.64
N THR A 52 21.60 2.03 4.76
CA THR A 52 22.87 1.81 5.44
C THR A 52 23.67 0.71 4.73
N ARG A 53 24.96 0.93 4.54
CA ARG A 53 25.90 -0.13 4.16
C ARG A 53 26.62 -0.59 5.41
N ARG A 54 26.22 -1.73 5.97
CA ARG A 54 27.12 -2.47 6.84
C ARG A 54 28.04 -3.27 5.91
N SER A 55 29.32 -2.93 5.91
CA SER A 55 30.37 -3.83 5.40
C SER A 55 30.57 -4.98 6.37
#